data_AF-A0A410V7E2-F1
#
_entry.id   AF-A0A410V7E2-F1
#
_cell.length_a   1.000
_cell.length_b   1.000
_cell.length_c   1.000
_cell.angle_alpha   90.00
_cell.angle_beta   90.00
_cell.angle_gamma   90.00
#
_symmetry.space_group_name_H-M   'P 1'
#
loop_
_entity.id
_entity.type
_entity.pdbx_description
1 polymer ?
#
loop_
_entity_poly.entity_id
_entity_poly.type
_entity_poly.pdbx_seq_one_letter_code
_entity_poly.pdbx_strand_id
1 'polypeptide(L)'
;MTKKLSAETGKYSSTGSSASFTKDDLLQILSRQTEAGNALVTAGLVEDWLEKLLLAGGRPLTDNEAKRVLGGPLKYFKPKIDVAYMFGLIEPEVRNDLRTIADIRNAFAHTTRFVYFNSEHIAKLCRQLSSWRSATDNQTRYRDAALDCINAMKARVDRIIYEQALSEEPLAGEADADSNSD
;
A
#
# COMPACT_ATOMS: atom_id res chain seq x y z
N MET A 1 -41.49 41.32 0.78
CA MET A 1 -41.57 40.35 -0.34
C MET A 1 -40.18 39.82 -0.61
N THR A 2 -39.81 38.75 0.10
CA THR A 2 -38.46 38.17 0.13
C THR A 2 -38.53 36.74 -0.39
N LYS A 3 -37.67 36.44 -1.36
CA LYS A 3 -37.63 35.21 -2.17
C LYS A 3 -37.27 33.98 -1.33
N LYS A 4 -38.00 32.88 -1.57
CA LYS A 4 -37.69 31.51 -1.13
C LYS A 4 -36.38 31.02 -1.76
N LEU A 5 -35.45 30.53 -0.93
CA LEU A 5 -34.45 29.54 -1.34
C LEU A 5 -35.07 28.14 -1.24
N SER A 6 -34.92 27.37 -2.31
CA SER A 6 -35.27 25.95 -2.38
C SER A 6 -34.08 25.12 -1.90
N ALA A 7 -34.26 24.34 -0.85
CA ALA A 7 -33.35 23.28 -0.45
C ALA A 7 -34.05 21.94 -0.75
N GLU A 8 -33.56 21.22 -1.76
CA GLU A 8 -33.93 19.83 -2.01
C GLU A 8 -33.23 18.92 -0.99
N THR A 9 -33.88 18.69 0.14
CA THR A 9 -33.58 17.57 1.05
C THR A 9 -34.47 16.39 0.68
N GLY A 10 -34.00 15.59 -0.28
CA GLY A 10 -34.65 14.37 -0.71
C GLY A 10 -34.56 13.24 0.31
N LYS A 11 -35.66 13.03 1.04
CA LYS A 11 -36.18 11.75 1.57
C LYS A 11 -35.34 10.97 2.59
N TYR A 12 -35.46 11.36 3.86
CA TYR A 12 -35.72 10.38 4.91
C TYR A 12 -37.21 10.44 5.24
N SER A 13 -38.02 9.70 4.47
CA SER A 13 -39.41 9.46 4.81
C SER A 13 -39.46 8.57 6.04
N SER A 14 -39.85 9.16 7.16
CA SER A 14 -40.23 8.50 8.39
C SER A 14 -41.50 7.67 8.17
N THR A 15 -41.34 6.37 7.99
CA THR A 15 -42.42 5.38 8.19
C THR A 15 -41.82 4.22 8.96
N GLY A 16 -42.37 3.96 10.14
CA GLY A 16 -41.88 2.96 11.08
C GLY A 16 -41.80 1.57 10.47
N SER A 17 -40.67 0.91 10.69
CA SER A 17 -40.55 -0.54 10.73
C SER A 17 -39.66 -0.85 11.92
N SER A 18 -40.24 -1.38 12.99
CA SER A 18 -39.51 -2.03 14.08
C SER A 18 -39.00 -3.39 13.59
N ALA A 19 -38.20 -3.40 12.52
CA ALA A 19 -37.53 -4.61 12.07
C ALA A 19 -36.60 -5.05 13.20
N SER A 20 -36.82 -6.27 13.73
CA SER A 20 -35.95 -6.80 14.77
C SER A 20 -34.54 -6.93 14.20
N PHE A 21 -33.55 -6.44 14.95
CA PHE A 21 -32.14 -6.64 14.60
C PHE A 21 -31.86 -8.15 14.63
N THR A 22 -31.52 -8.70 13.46
CA THR A 22 -31.35 -10.14 13.30
C THR A 22 -29.91 -10.57 13.54
N LYS A 23 -29.71 -11.88 13.72
CA LYS A 23 -28.36 -12.48 13.72
C LYS A 23 -27.63 -12.18 12.41
N ASP A 24 -28.34 -12.15 11.28
CA ASP A 24 -27.74 -11.91 9.96
C ASP A 24 -27.29 -10.46 9.80
N ASP A 25 -28.04 -9.50 10.36
CA ASP A 25 -27.62 -8.10 10.41
C ASP A 25 -26.33 -7.94 11.22
N LEU A 26 -26.24 -8.62 12.37
CA LEU A 26 -25.03 -8.62 13.19
C LEU A 26 -23.84 -9.22 12.45
N LEU A 27 -24.02 -10.40 11.82
CA LEU A 27 -22.97 -11.06 11.06
C LEU A 27 -22.50 -10.21 9.87
N GLN A 28 -23.40 -9.51 9.20
CA GLN A 28 -23.06 -8.61 8.10
C GLN A 28 -22.24 -7.41 8.59
N ILE A 29 -22.60 -6.80 9.73
CA ILE A 29 -21.84 -5.69 10.32
C ILE A 29 -20.44 -6.15 10.70
N LEU A 30 -20.33 -7.30 11.39
CA LEU A 30 -19.04 -7.85 11.81
C LEU A 30 -18.15 -8.20 10.60
N SER A 31 -18.71 -8.84 9.57
CA SER A 31 -18.00 -9.16 8.34
C SER A 31 -17.45 -7.91 7.66
N ARG A 32 -18.22 -6.83 7.56
CA ARG A 32 -17.76 -5.55 6.97
C ARG A 32 -16.64 -4.91 7.78
N GLN A 33 -16.71 -4.96 9.11
CA GLN A 33 -15.63 -4.47 9.97
C GLN A 33 -14.34 -5.27 9.77
N THR A 34 -14.45 -6.59 9.63
CA THR A 34 -13.32 -7.47 9.32
C THR A 34 -12.72 -7.14 7.95
N GLU A 35 -13.54 -6.90 6.92
CA GLU A 35 -13.05 -6.49 5.60
C GLU A 35 -12.26 -5.18 5.64
N ALA A 36 -12.75 -4.17 6.36
CA ALA A 36 -12.04 -2.90 6.53
C ALA A 36 -10.70 -3.08 7.25
N GLY A 37 -10.69 -3.85 8.34
CA GLY A 37 -9.46 -4.20 9.06
C GLY A 37 -8.43 -4.88 8.15
N ASN A 38 -8.87 -5.86 7.35
CA ASN A 38 -8.02 -6.56 6.40
C ASN A 38 -7.46 -5.61 5.34
N ALA A 39 -8.29 -4.74 4.76
CA ALA A 39 -7.85 -3.78 3.76
C ALA A 39 -6.74 -2.86 4.30
N LEU A 40 -6.94 -2.31 5.50
CA LEU A 40 -6.02 -1.37 6.14
C LEU A 40 -4.71 -2.03 6.57
N VAL A 41 -4.77 -3.21 7.20
CA VAL A 41 -3.57 -3.95 7.64
C VAL A 41 -2.75 -4.40 6.45
N THR A 42 -3.38 -4.99 5.42
CA THR A 42 -2.67 -5.42 4.21
C THR A 42 -2.00 -4.23 3.51
N ALA A 43 -2.68 -3.08 3.39
CA ALA A 43 -2.07 -1.88 2.81
C ALA A 43 -0.87 -1.38 3.62
N GLY A 44 -0.97 -1.43 4.96
CA GLY A 44 0.14 -1.06 5.84
C GLY A 44 1.37 -1.94 5.61
N LEU A 45 1.19 -3.27 5.53
CA LEU A 45 2.29 -4.19 5.24
C LEU A 45 2.97 -3.92 3.89
N VAL A 46 2.17 -3.58 2.86
CA VAL A 46 2.70 -3.22 1.55
C VAL A 46 3.49 -1.91 1.63
N GLU A 47 2.95 -0.90 2.33
CA GLU A 47 3.62 0.39 2.53
C GLU A 47 4.95 0.23 3.30
N ASP A 48 5.00 -0.62 4.33
CA ASP A 48 6.22 -0.93 5.08
C ASP A 48 7.32 -1.54 4.19
N TRP A 49 6.95 -2.44 3.27
CA TRP A 49 7.92 -3.00 2.31
C TRP A 49 8.38 -1.99 1.27
N LEU A 50 7.51 -1.08 0.86
CA LEU A 50 7.89 0.02 -0.03
C LEU A 50 8.87 0.98 0.67
N GLU A 51 8.68 1.26 1.96
CA GLU A 51 9.64 2.03 2.76
C GLU A 51 11.00 1.34 2.84
N LYS A 52 11.02 0.03 3.12
CA LYS A 52 12.27 -0.76 3.12
C LYS A 52 12.98 -0.71 1.77
N LEU A 53 12.24 -0.82 0.68
CA LEU A 53 12.80 -0.74 -0.67
C LEU A 53 13.40 0.64 -0.96
N LEU A 54 12.71 1.72 -0.57
CA LEU A 54 13.22 3.09 -0.73
C LEU A 54 14.51 3.32 0.07
N LEU A 55 14.58 2.79 1.30
CA LEU A 55 15.77 2.89 2.13
C LEU A 55 16.93 2.07 1.57
N ALA A 56 16.66 0.85 1.07
CA ALA A 56 17.68 -0.02 0.48
C ALA A 56 18.25 0.57 -0.83
N GLY A 57 17.39 1.16 -1.67
CA GLY A 57 17.79 1.75 -2.95
C GLY A 57 18.49 3.11 -2.83
N GLY A 58 18.47 3.72 -1.65
CA GLY A 58 19.18 4.97 -1.37
C GLY A 58 20.58 4.74 -0.78
N ARG A 59 21.26 5.85 -0.48
CA ARG A 59 22.45 5.81 0.39
C ARG A 59 22.03 5.44 1.83
N PRO A 60 22.93 4.85 2.64
CA PRO A 60 22.66 4.65 4.06
C PRO A 60 22.27 5.96 4.75
N LEU A 61 21.16 5.91 5.50
CA LEU A 61 20.65 7.03 6.28
C LEU A 61 20.70 6.67 7.77
N THR A 62 20.94 7.65 8.61
CA THR A 62 20.69 7.52 10.05
C THR A 62 19.18 7.42 10.32
N ASP A 63 18.79 6.84 11.45
CA ASP A 63 17.39 6.73 11.86
C ASP A 63 16.64 8.08 11.83
N ASN A 64 17.33 9.17 12.21
CA ASN A 64 16.75 10.51 12.22
C ASN A 64 16.52 11.06 10.81
N GLU A 65 17.44 10.79 9.88
CA GLU A 65 17.27 11.17 8.47
C GLU A 65 16.15 10.37 7.82
N ALA A 66 16.09 9.06 8.05
CA ALA A 66 15.03 8.20 7.56
C ALA A 66 13.66 8.67 8.06
N LYS A 67 13.52 8.94 9.37
CA LYS A 67 12.29 9.48 9.97
C LYS A 67 11.91 10.85 9.38
N ARG A 68 12.88 11.73 9.13
CA ARG A 68 12.61 13.06 8.54
C ARG A 68 12.07 12.94 7.11
N VAL A 69 12.62 12.03 6.30
CA VAL A 69 12.18 11.82 4.91
C VAL A 69 10.84 11.08 4.85
N LEU A 70 10.74 9.95 5.54
CA LEU A 70 9.54 9.10 5.55
C LEU A 70 8.37 9.73 6.32
N GLY A 71 8.64 10.53 7.35
CA GLY A 71 7.61 11.29 8.09
C GLY A 71 7.26 12.65 7.49
N GLY A 72 8.07 13.14 6.54
CA GLY A 72 7.91 14.43 5.87
C GLY A 72 7.43 14.29 4.43
N PRO A 73 8.30 14.53 3.41
CA PRO A 73 7.90 14.52 2.01
C PRO A 73 7.32 13.17 1.53
N LEU A 74 7.74 12.05 2.13
CA LEU A 74 7.25 10.71 1.80
C LEU A 74 6.26 10.17 2.82
N LYS A 75 5.60 11.03 3.61
CA LYS A 75 4.61 10.61 4.62
C LYS A 75 3.51 9.71 4.05
N TYR A 76 3.05 10.01 2.84
CA TYR A 76 1.91 9.33 2.25
C TYR A 76 2.33 8.23 1.28
N PHE A 77 1.44 7.25 1.11
CA PHE A 77 1.66 6.08 0.27
C PHE A 77 1.98 6.44 -1.19
N LYS A 78 1.18 7.30 -1.83
CA LYS A 78 1.34 7.62 -3.26
C LYS A 78 2.70 8.28 -3.60
N PRO A 79 3.17 9.30 -2.87
CA PRO A 79 4.53 9.84 -3.06
C PRO A 79 5.63 8.78 -2.99
N LYS A 80 5.55 7.81 -2.07
CA LYS A 80 6.52 6.71 -1.99
C LYS A 80 6.54 5.87 -3.28
N ILE A 81 5.36 5.57 -3.82
CA ILE A 81 5.22 4.80 -5.08
C ILE A 81 5.85 5.57 -6.24
N ASP A 82 5.58 6.88 -6.31
CA ASP A 82 6.10 7.73 -7.39
C ASP A 82 7.63 7.82 -7.35
N VAL A 83 8.21 7.97 -6.16
CA VAL A 83 9.67 7.99 -5.97
C VAL A 83 10.31 6.64 -6.29
N ALA A 84 9.74 5.54 -5.80
CA ALA A 84 10.26 4.21 -6.10
C ALA A 84 10.26 3.92 -7.62
N TYR A 85 9.18 4.31 -8.31
CA TYR A 85 9.09 4.16 -9.75
C TYR A 85 10.08 5.06 -10.49
N MET A 86 10.21 6.32 -10.08
CA MET A 86 11.13 7.29 -10.69
C MET A 86 12.58 6.79 -10.66
N PHE A 87 13.00 6.13 -9.58
CA PHE A 87 14.34 5.56 -9.44
C PHE A 87 14.49 4.14 -10.00
N GLY A 88 13.48 3.59 -10.67
CA GLY A 88 13.55 2.24 -11.24
C GLY A 88 13.66 1.12 -10.18
N LEU A 89 13.13 1.36 -8.97
CA LEU A 89 13.08 0.35 -7.91
C LEU A 89 11.90 -0.60 -8.08
N ILE A 90 10.87 -0.18 -8.82
CA ILE A 90 9.67 -1.00 -9.11
C ILE A 90 9.31 -0.91 -10.59
N GLU A 91 8.77 -2.01 -11.11
CA GLU A 91 8.28 -2.09 -12.49
C GLU A 91 6.92 -1.40 -12.66
N PRO A 92 6.53 -1.02 -13.91
CA PRO A 92 5.25 -0.37 -14.18
C PRO A 92 4.03 -1.14 -13.66
N GLU A 93 4.07 -2.46 -13.71
CA GLU A 93 3.01 -3.36 -13.24
C GLU A 93 2.83 -3.24 -11.72
N VAL A 94 3.93 -3.39 -10.97
CA VAL A 94 3.96 -3.23 -9.50
C VAL A 94 3.48 -1.83 -9.11
N ARG A 95 3.92 -0.79 -9.82
CA ARG A 95 3.48 0.59 -9.58
C ARG A 95 1.95 0.74 -9.73
N ASN A 96 1.36 0.14 -10.76
CA ASN A 96 -0.08 0.23 -11.01
C ASN A 96 -0.88 -0.48 -9.90
N ASP A 97 -0.43 -1.65 -9.47
CA ASP A 97 -1.06 -2.37 -8.36
C ASP A 97 -0.93 -1.62 -7.05
N LEU A 98 0.26 -1.10 -6.72
CA LEU A 98 0.47 -0.28 -5.52
C LEU A 98 -0.45 0.95 -5.49
N ARG A 99 -0.65 1.62 -6.64
CA ARG A 99 -1.57 2.76 -6.73
C ARG A 99 -3.01 2.35 -6.47
N THR A 100 -3.43 1.22 -7.04
CA THR A 100 -4.77 0.65 -6.83
C THR A 100 -4.97 0.25 -5.37
N ILE A 101 -3.96 -0.36 -4.73
CA ILE A 101 -3.97 -0.70 -3.30
C ILE A 101 -4.11 0.57 -2.44
N ALA A 102 -3.36 1.63 -2.77
CA ALA A 102 -3.45 2.90 -2.07
C ALA A 102 -4.85 3.54 -2.19
N ASP A 103 -5.50 3.44 -3.35
CA ASP A 103 -6.86 3.92 -3.57
C ASP A 103 -7.90 3.10 -2.79
N ILE A 104 -7.77 1.78 -2.77
CA ILE A 104 -8.62 0.90 -1.96
C ILE A 104 -8.45 1.23 -0.47
N ARG A 105 -7.21 1.33 0.04
CA ARG A 105 -6.93 1.72 1.43
C ARG A 105 -7.61 3.04 1.78
N ASN A 106 -7.45 4.07 0.95
CA ASN A 106 -8.04 5.39 1.20
C ASN A 106 -9.56 5.29 1.29
N ALA A 107 -10.20 4.54 0.39
CA ALA A 107 -11.65 4.35 0.44
C ALA A 107 -12.10 3.67 1.74
N PHE A 108 -11.38 2.67 2.24
CA PHE A 108 -11.65 2.04 3.54
C PHE A 108 -11.33 2.94 4.75
N ALA A 109 -10.35 3.85 4.64
CA ALA A 109 -9.98 4.78 5.70
C ALA A 109 -10.95 5.97 5.83
N HIS A 110 -11.68 6.32 4.78
CA HIS A 110 -12.68 7.38 4.81
C HIS A 110 -13.96 6.89 5.52
N THR A 111 -14.00 7.10 6.84
CA THR A 111 -15.05 6.63 7.79
C THR A 111 -16.47 7.11 7.51
N THR A 112 -16.65 8.09 6.62
CA THR A 112 -17.97 8.65 6.29
C THR A 112 -18.79 7.77 5.36
N ARG A 113 -18.20 6.73 4.76
CA ARG A 113 -18.88 5.76 3.89
C ARG A 113 -18.62 4.36 4.39
N PHE A 114 -19.69 3.61 4.67
CA PHE A 114 -19.57 2.16 4.86
C PHE A 114 -19.23 1.51 3.52
N VAL A 115 -17.96 1.16 3.34
CA VAL A 115 -17.47 0.45 2.15
C VAL A 115 -17.03 -0.97 2.53
N TYR A 116 -17.08 -1.86 1.55
CA TYR A 116 -16.71 -3.26 1.62
C TYR A 116 -16.24 -3.71 0.24
N PHE A 117 -15.59 -4.85 0.10
CA PHE A 117 -14.93 -5.27 -1.15
C PHE A 117 -15.89 -5.43 -2.33
N ASN A 118 -17.16 -5.72 -2.05
CA ASN A 118 -18.22 -5.81 -3.08
C ASN A 118 -18.96 -4.50 -3.34
N SER A 119 -18.57 -3.39 -2.70
CA SER A 119 -19.05 -2.06 -3.08
C SER A 119 -18.62 -1.76 -4.51
N GLU A 120 -19.52 -1.23 -5.35
CA GLU A 120 -19.30 -1.07 -6.79
C GLU A 120 -17.95 -0.41 -7.14
N HIS A 121 -17.61 0.68 -6.46
CA HIS A 121 -16.35 1.39 -6.66
C HIS A 121 -15.12 0.55 -6.27
N ILE A 122 -15.18 -0.16 -5.13
CA ILE A 122 -14.07 -1.03 -4.67
C ILE A 122 -13.90 -2.23 -5.61
N ALA A 123 -15.00 -2.88 -5.98
CA ALA A 123 -14.98 -3.99 -6.94
C ALA A 123 -14.44 -3.57 -8.32
N LYS A 124 -14.63 -2.29 -8.72
CA LYS A 124 -13.99 -1.75 -9.93
C LYS A 124 -12.48 -1.63 -9.76
N LEU A 125 -11.99 -1.15 -8.62
CA LEU A 125 -10.56 -1.08 -8.32
C LEU A 125 -9.94 -2.49 -8.25
N CYS A 126 -10.58 -3.45 -7.57
CA CYS A 126 -10.10 -4.83 -7.48
C CYS A 126 -9.95 -5.50 -8.86
N ARG A 127 -10.74 -5.10 -9.85
CA ARG A 127 -10.64 -5.60 -11.24
C ARG A 127 -9.46 -5.00 -12.02
N GLN A 128 -8.83 -3.95 -11.52
CA GLN A 128 -7.65 -3.34 -12.13
C GLN A 128 -6.34 -3.97 -11.67
N LEU A 129 -6.38 -4.78 -10.60
CA LEU A 129 -5.20 -5.46 -10.07
C LEU A 129 -4.70 -6.54 -11.03
N SER A 130 -3.38 -6.61 -11.21
CA SER A 130 -2.74 -7.51 -12.16
C SER A 130 -2.86 -8.99 -11.79
N SER A 131 -3.04 -9.30 -10.50
CA SER A 131 -3.23 -10.66 -9.95
C SER A 131 -4.63 -11.21 -10.28
N TRP A 132 -4.94 -11.31 -11.57
CA TRP A 132 -6.16 -11.96 -12.01
C TRP A 132 -5.99 -13.49 -11.95
N ARG A 133 -6.67 -14.12 -10.99
CA ARG A 133 -6.95 -15.55 -11.01
C ARG A 133 -8.44 -15.76 -11.32
N SER A 134 -8.77 -16.74 -12.17
CA SER A 134 -10.17 -17.08 -12.47
C SER A 134 -10.86 -17.57 -11.19
N ALA A 135 -12.05 -17.04 -10.91
CA ALA A 135 -12.93 -17.40 -9.78
C ALA A 135 -12.57 -16.91 -8.36
N THR A 136 -11.68 -15.92 -8.19
CA THR A 136 -11.44 -15.31 -6.86
C THR A 136 -12.33 -14.10 -6.59
N ASP A 137 -12.77 -13.95 -5.33
CA ASP A 137 -13.51 -12.79 -4.82
C ASP A 137 -12.61 -11.54 -4.71
N ASN A 138 -13.22 -10.36 -4.57
CA ASN A 138 -12.53 -9.08 -4.56
C ASN A 138 -11.50 -8.95 -3.42
N GLN A 139 -11.79 -9.51 -2.25
CA GLN A 139 -10.88 -9.46 -1.11
C GLN A 139 -9.67 -10.38 -1.33
N THR A 140 -9.87 -11.56 -1.92
CA THR A 140 -8.78 -12.45 -2.30
C THR A 140 -7.88 -11.80 -3.36
N ARG A 141 -8.45 -11.18 -4.40
CA ARG A 141 -7.67 -10.43 -5.41
C ARG A 141 -6.79 -9.35 -4.80
N TYR A 142 -7.37 -8.57 -3.88
CA TYR A 142 -6.63 -7.53 -3.18
C TYR A 142 -5.46 -8.08 -2.38
N ARG A 143 -5.66 -9.19 -1.64
CA ARG A 143 -4.60 -9.85 -0.87
C ARG A 143 -3.51 -10.44 -1.77
N ASP A 144 -3.89 -11.08 -2.86
CA ASP A 144 -2.96 -11.68 -3.81
C ASP A 144 -2.09 -10.59 -4.46
N ALA A 145 -2.68 -9.48 -4.92
CA ALA A 145 -1.94 -8.35 -5.48
C ALA A 145 -0.96 -7.74 -4.46
N ALA A 146 -1.38 -7.62 -3.20
CA ALA A 146 -0.54 -7.13 -2.13
C ALA A 146 0.65 -8.07 -1.86
N LEU A 147 0.42 -9.38 -1.86
CA LEU A 147 1.46 -10.39 -1.69
C LEU A 147 2.45 -10.36 -2.87
N ASP A 148 1.95 -10.26 -4.11
CA ASP A 148 2.77 -10.16 -5.31
C ASP A 148 3.65 -8.90 -5.28
N CYS A 149 3.09 -7.73 -4.88
CA CYS A 149 3.86 -6.51 -4.68
C CYS A 149 4.94 -6.67 -3.61
N ILE A 150 4.60 -7.26 -2.46
CA ILE A 150 5.55 -7.51 -1.36
C ILE A 150 6.70 -8.40 -1.84
N ASN A 151 6.38 -9.49 -2.54
CA ASN A 151 7.38 -10.43 -3.05
C ASN A 151 8.30 -9.76 -4.08
N ALA A 152 7.74 -8.95 -4.99
CA ALA A 152 8.52 -8.18 -5.95
C ALA A 152 9.47 -7.20 -5.28
N MET A 153 8.98 -6.42 -4.29
CA MET A 153 9.80 -5.47 -3.53
C MET A 153 10.86 -6.19 -2.70
N LYS A 154 10.52 -7.31 -2.06
CA LYS A 154 11.48 -8.13 -1.31
C LYS A 154 12.61 -8.64 -2.20
N ALA A 155 12.27 -9.23 -3.35
CA ALA A 155 13.27 -9.71 -4.30
C ALA A 155 14.20 -8.57 -4.78
N ARG A 156 13.66 -7.36 -4.95
CA ARG A 156 14.48 -6.20 -5.31
C ARG A 156 15.40 -5.74 -4.18
N VAL A 157 14.92 -5.72 -2.94
CA VAL A 157 15.74 -5.43 -1.75
C VAL A 157 16.88 -6.44 -1.63
N ASP A 158 16.58 -7.73 -1.71
CA ASP A 158 17.58 -8.81 -1.62
C ASP A 158 18.67 -8.64 -2.68
N ARG A 159 18.28 -8.26 -3.91
CA ARG A 159 19.20 -7.98 -5.00
C ARG A 159 20.10 -6.76 -4.71
N ILE A 160 19.54 -5.67 -4.21
CA ILE A 160 20.33 -4.45 -3.89
C ILE A 160 21.35 -4.76 -2.80
N ILE A 161 20.95 -5.47 -1.75
CA ILE A 161 21.84 -5.86 -0.65
C ILE A 161 22.97 -6.75 -1.17
N TYR A 162 22.65 -7.72 -2.05
CA TYR A 162 23.65 -8.59 -2.65
C TYR A 162 24.65 -7.81 -3.54
N GLU A 163 24.17 -6.87 -4.36
CA GLU A 163 25.00 -6.00 -5.20
C GLU A 163 25.93 -5.10 -4.37
N GLN A 164 25.45 -4.59 -3.22
CA GLN A 164 26.26 -3.82 -2.28
C GLN A 164 27.36 -4.69 -1.64
N ALA A 165 27.02 -5.90 -1.18
CA ALA A 165 27.99 -6.80 -0.56
C ALA A 165 29.12 -7.22 -1.51
N LEU A 166 28.83 -7.45 -2.79
CA LEU A 166 29.86 -7.74 -3.80
C LEU A 166 30.77 -6.54 -4.09
N SER A 167 30.25 -5.32 -3.94
CA SER A 167 31.02 -4.10 -4.20
C SER A 167 31.97 -3.75 -3.04
N GLU A 168 31.82 -4.39 -1.88
CA GLU A 168 32.62 -4.16 -0.68
C GLU A 168 33.84 -5.12 -0.56
N GLU A 169 34.11 -6.00 -1.53
CA GLU A 169 35.34 -6.80 -1.54
C GLU A 169 36.58 -5.89 -1.63
N PRO A 170 37.56 -6.03 -0.72
CA PRO A 170 38.77 -5.20 -0.75
C PRO A 170 39.58 -5.54 -2.01
N LEU A 171 40.14 -4.51 -2.64
CA LEU A 171 41.28 -4.66 -3.55
C LEU A 171 42.38 -5.43 -2.80
N ALA A 172 42.48 -6.73 -3.03
CA ALA A 172 43.62 -7.53 -2.64
C ALA A 172 44.83 -7.00 -3.40
N GLY A 173 45.58 -6.08 -2.77
CA GLY A 173 46.66 -5.38 -3.45
C GLY A 173 47.39 -4.33 -2.62
N GLU A 174 47.30 -4.34 -1.30
CA GLU A 174 48.37 -3.79 -0.44
C GLU A 174 49.07 -4.98 0.22
N ALA A 175 49.67 -5.84 -0.60
CA ALA A 175 50.70 -6.75 -0.16
C ALA A 175 52.02 -5.96 -0.14
N ASP A 176 52.44 -5.59 1.05
CA ASP A 176 53.82 -5.59 1.51
C ASP A 176 54.89 -5.54 0.40
N ALA A 177 55.35 -4.33 0.11
CA ALA A 177 56.72 -4.11 -0.34
C ALA A 177 57.49 -3.37 0.77
N ASP A 178 57.46 -3.95 1.96
CA ASP A 178 58.57 -3.83 2.90
C ASP A 178 59.70 -4.70 2.36
N SER A 179 60.53 -4.13 1.50
CA SER A 179 61.81 -4.73 1.10
C SER A 179 62.82 -3.65 0.73
N ASN A 180 63.73 -3.43 1.66
CA ASN A 180 65.11 -2.96 1.52
C ASN A 180 65.39 -1.62 0.81
N SER A 181 65.89 -0.68 1.60
CA SER A 181 67.24 -0.15 1.33
C SER A 181 67.91 0.25 2.64
N ASP A 182 69.02 -0.47 2.90
CA ASP A 182 70.13 -0.27 3.85
C ASP A 182 70.30 1.12 4.51
#